data_AF-A0A1X7ARL6-F1
#
_entry.id   AF-A0A1X7ARL6-F1
#
_cell.length_a   1.000
_cell.length_b   1.000
_cell.length_c   1.000
_cell.angle_alpha   90.00
_cell.angle_beta   90.00
_cell.angle_gamma   90.00
#
_symmetry.space_group_name_H-M   'P 1'
#
loop_
_entity.id
_entity.type
_entity.pdbx_description
1 polymer ?
#
loop_
_entity_poly.entity_id
_entity_poly.type
_entity_poly.pdbx_seq_one_letter_code
_entity_poly.pdbx_strand_id
1 'polypeptide(L)' 'MIPKTAKLRVARPTDNLAKATEMYVNGLGFKLLGSFEDHNGFDGSIIGHEQHNYHFEFTHHKGKTVGRAPTQDNLWYFIS' A
#
# COMPACT_ATOMS: atom_id res chain seq x y z
N MET A 1 22.14 7.21 -11.99
CA MET A 1 22.06 6.35 -10.78
C MET A 1 20.89 6.83 -9.92
N ILE A 2 20.15 5.91 -9.31
CA ILE A 2 19.07 6.25 -8.36
C ILE A 2 19.71 6.74 -7.03
N PRO A 3 19.21 7.83 -6.41
CA PRO A 3 19.75 8.33 -5.13
C PRO A 3 19.65 7.29 -4.01
N LYS A 4 20.63 7.25 -3.11
CA LYS A 4 20.57 6.38 -1.90
C LYS A 4 19.39 6.72 -0.97
N THR A 5 18.84 7.92 -1.10
CA THR A 5 17.68 8.40 -0.34
C THR A 5 16.35 8.04 -0.99
N ALA A 6 16.36 7.43 -2.18
CA ALA A 6 15.13 7.04 -2.86
C ALA A 6 14.35 6.02 -2.04
N LYS A 7 13.02 6.16 -2.07
CA LYS A 7 12.08 5.25 -1.41
C LYS A 7 11.41 4.37 -2.47
N LEU A 8 11.47 3.06 -2.30
CA LEU A 8 10.68 2.13 -3.11
C LEU A 8 9.21 2.20 -2.66
N ARG A 9 8.27 2.25 -3.60
CA ARG A 9 6.85 2.02 -3.30
C ARG A 9 6.36 0.81 -4.05
N VAL A 10 5.72 -0.11 -3.34
CA VAL A 10 5.06 -1.27 -3.93
C VAL A 10 3.55 -1.01 -3.85
N ALA A 11 2.95 -0.66 -4.98
CA ALA A 11 1.54 -0.34 -5.09
C ALA A 11 0.71 -1.61 -5.39
N ARG A 12 -0.42 -1.77 -4.70
CA ARG A 12 -1.36 -2.87 -4.90
C ARG A 12 -2.79 -2.36 -4.96
N PRO A 13 -3.59 -2.77 -5.96
CA PRO A 13 -5.01 -2.44 -5.97
C PRO A 13 -5.79 -3.27 -4.93
N THR A 14 -6.90 -2.74 -4.44
CA THR A 14 -7.81 -3.41 -3.51
C THR A 14 -9.25 -2.96 -3.75
N ASP A 15 -10.21 -3.86 -3.52
CA ASP A 15 -11.63 -3.54 -3.50
C ASP A 15 -12.07 -2.89 -2.17
N ASN A 16 -11.23 -2.97 -1.13
CA ASN A 16 -11.51 -2.37 0.17
C ASN A 16 -10.24 -1.70 0.73
N LEU A 17 -10.12 -0.40 0.46
CA LEU A 17 -8.96 0.40 0.86
C LEU A 17 -8.80 0.49 2.37
N ALA A 18 -9.89 0.79 3.09
CA ALA A 18 -9.88 0.94 4.54
C ALA A 18 -9.44 -0.35 5.24
N LYS A 19 -10.04 -1.48 4.88
CA LYS A 19 -9.73 -2.78 5.48
C LYS A 19 -8.28 -3.21 5.20
N ALA A 20 -7.80 -3.02 3.97
CA ALA A 20 -6.42 -3.33 3.63
C ALA A 20 -5.45 -2.47 4.46
N THR A 21 -5.70 -1.15 4.52
CA THR A 21 -4.89 -0.22 5.30
C THR A 21 -4.83 -0.63 6.78
N GLU A 22 -5.99 -0.88 7.38
CA GLU A 22 -6.12 -1.26 8.79
C GLU A 22 -5.38 -2.57 9.10
N MET A 23 -5.52 -3.59 8.24
CA MET A 23 -4.89 -4.89 8.44
C MET A 23 -3.37 -4.77 8.58
N TYR A 24 -2.72 -3.94 7.78
CA TYR A 24 -1.26 -3.82 7.81
C TYR A 24 -0.76 -2.80 8.84
N VAL A 25 -1.54 -1.76 9.13
CA VAL A 25 -1.24 -0.84 10.25
C VAL A 25 -1.31 -1.59 11.57
N ASN A 26 -2.41 -2.29 11.84
CA ASN A 26 -2.62 -2.98 13.10
C ASN A 26 -1.87 -4.32 13.16
N GLY A 27 -1.76 -5.04 12.05
CA GLY A 27 -1.16 -6.38 12.01
C GLY A 27 0.37 -6.37 11.95
N LEU A 28 0.99 -5.39 11.27
CA LEU A 28 2.45 -5.28 11.15
C LEU A 28 3.04 -4.07 11.89
N GLY A 29 2.21 -3.25 12.54
CA GLY A 29 2.66 -2.06 13.26
C GLY A 29 3.11 -0.92 12.34
N PHE A 30 2.70 -0.92 11.07
CA PHE A 30 2.97 0.21 10.18
C PHE A 30 2.16 1.45 10.55
N LYS A 31 2.61 2.61 10.07
CA LYS A 31 1.88 3.87 10.15
C LYS A 31 1.26 4.21 8.80
N LEU A 32 0.13 4.92 8.83
CA LEU A 32 -0.37 5.65 7.67
C LEU A 32 0.51 6.89 7.47
N LEU A 33 1.24 6.92 6.36
CA LEU A 33 2.17 7.99 6.01
C LEU A 33 1.54 9.05 5.11
N GLY A 34 0.47 8.70 4.40
CA GLY A 34 -0.30 9.62 3.58
C GLY A 34 -1.50 8.94 2.95
N SER A 35 -2.44 9.76 2.49
CA SER A 35 -3.62 9.31 1.75
C SER A 35 -3.99 10.33 0.68
N PHE A 36 -4.77 9.88 -0.29
CA PHE A 36 -5.35 10.73 -1.32
C PHE A 36 -6.72 10.20 -1.73
N GLU A 37 -7.56 11.10 -2.22
CA GLU A 37 -8.91 10.81 -2.67
C GLU A 37 -9.12 11.41 -4.07
N ASP A 38 -9.87 10.68 -4.90
CA ASP A 38 -10.30 11.09 -6.24
C ASP A 38 -9.18 11.54 -7.20
N HIS A 39 -7.97 11.01 -7.03
CA HIS A 39 -6.85 11.34 -7.90
C HIS A 39 -6.93 10.49 -9.18
N ASN A 40 -7.49 11.07 -10.25
CA ASN A 40 -7.77 10.37 -11.51
C ASN A 40 -8.67 9.13 -11.32
N GLY A 41 -9.66 9.23 -10.44
CA GLY A 41 -10.58 8.13 -10.12
C GLY A 41 -10.03 7.11 -9.12
N PHE A 42 -8.86 7.35 -8.53
CA PHE A 42 -8.29 6.52 -7.47
C PHE A 42 -8.35 7.18 -6.10
N ASP A 43 -8.70 6.39 -5.11
CA ASP A 43 -8.40 6.66 -3.71
C ASP A 43 -7.18 5.83 -3.30
N GLY A 44 -6.38 6.29 -2.35
CA GLY A 44 -5.20 5.53 -1.93
C GLY A 44 -4.65 5.86 -0.55
N SER A 45 -3.93 4.87 -0.01
CA SER A 45 -3.30 4.89 1.31
C SER A 45 -1.84 4.45 1.18
N ILE A 46 -0.93 5.25 1.70
CA ILE A 46 0.51 4.93 1.76
C ILE A 46 0.84 4.57 3.20
N ILE A 47 1.34 3.35 3.41
CA ILE A 47 1.70 2.84 4.73
C ILE A 47 3.17 2.41 4.81
N GLY A 48 3.74 2.44 6.00
CA GLY A 48 5.08 1.93 6.26
C GLY A 48 5.70 2.53 7.52
N HIS A 49 7.02 2.69 7.49
CA HIS A 49 7.76 3.39 8.53
C HIS A 49 8.49 4.60 7.93
N GLU A 50 8.52 5.71 8.65
CA GLU A 50 9.10 6.99 8.19
C GLU A 50 10.59 6.84 7.82
N GLN A 51 11.31 5.96 8.52
CA GLN A 51 12.75 5.74 8.31
C GLN A 51 13.06 4.63 7.29
N HIS A 52 12.09 3.78 6.93
CA HIS A 52 12.36 2.71 5.96
C HIS A 52 12.55 3.26 4.55
N ASN A 53 13.34 2.55 3.75
CA ASN A 53 13.54 2.87 2.33
C ASN A 53 12.48 2.26 1.41
N TYR A 54 11.41 1.70 1.98
CA TYR A 54 10.26 1.18 1.26
C TYR A 54 8.97 1.56 1.96
N HIS A 55 7.91 1.77 1.18
CA HIS A 55 6.53 1.93 1.62
C HIS A 55 5.61 1.04 0.79
N PHE A 56 4.44 0.73 1.32
CA PHE A 56 3.37 0.07 0.59
C PHE A 56 2.28 1.07 0.27
N GLU A 57 1.69 0.92 -0.90
CA GLU A 57 0.60 1.78 -1.35
C GLU A 57 -0.59 0.89 -1.73
N PHE A 58 -1.74 1.16 -1.14
CA PHE A 58 -3.00 0.57 -1.56
C PHE A 58 -3.79 1.58 -2.38
N THR A 59 -4.36 1.12 -3.48
CA THR A 59 -5.19 1.94 -4.37
C THR A 59 -6.54 1.30 -4.61
N HIS A 60 -7.58 2.13 -4.71
CA HIS A 60 -8.92 1.70 -5.08
C HIS A 60 -9.42 2.58 -6.24
N HIS A 61 -9.65 1.98 -7.40
CA HIS A 61 -10.25 2.70 -8.53
C HIS A 61 -11.77 2.65 -8.42
N LYS A 62 -12.42 3.82 -8.41
CA LYS A 62 -13.88 3.93 -8.30
C LYS A 62 -14.57 3.22 -9.46
N GLY A 63 -15.57 2.40 -9.15
CA GLY A 63 -16.35 1.67 -10.16
C GLY A 63 -15.59 0.54 -10.89
N LYS A 64 -14.41 0.13 -10.39
CA LYS A 64 -13.70 -1.06 -10.88
C LYS A 64 -13.54 -2.06 -9.75
N THR A 65 -13.85 -3.32 -10.04
CA THR A 65 -13.57 -4.44 -9.14
C THR A 65 -12.28 -5.10 -9.60
N VAL A 66 -11.32 -5.22 -8.70
CA VAL A 66 -10.03 -5.87 -8.97
C VAL A 66 -10.02 -7.34 -8.53
N GLY A 67 -10.99 -7.74 -7.72
CA GLY A 67 -11.24 -9.12 -7.35
C GLY A 67 -10.49 -9.56 -6.11
N ARG A 68 -10.57 -10.86 -5.81
CA ARG A 68 -10.10 -11.41 -4.54
C ARG A 68 -8.57 -11.49 -4.48
N ALA A 69 -7.96 -10.53 -3.80
CA ALA A 69 -6.65 -10.68 -3.18
C ALA A 69 -6.81 -11.23 -1.74
N PRO A 70 -5.82 -11.95 -1.18
CA PRO A 70 -4.53 -12.29 -1.78
C PRO A 70 -4.59 -13.50 -2.75
N THR A 71 -3.92 -13.38 -3.90
CA THR A 71 -3.44 -14.51 -4.73
C THR A 71 -2.08 -15.00 -4.23
N GLN A 72 -1.49 -16.05 -4.81
CA GLN A 72 -0.11 -16.45 -4.46
C GLN A 72 0.92 -15.34 -4.71
N ASP A 73 0.63 -14.40 -5.61
CA ASP A 73 1.51 -13.27 -5.93
C ASP A 73 1.34 -12.08 -4.98
N ASN A 74 0.55 -12.24 -3.91
CA ASN A 74 0.22 -11.20 -2.96
C ASN A 74 0.95 -11.34 -1.63
N LEU A 75 2.20 -11.80 -1.69
CA LEU A 75 3.04 -12.09 -0.55
C LEU A 75 4.02 -10.95 -0.27
N TRP A 76 4.14 -10.61 1.01
CA TRP A 76 5.23 -9.79 1.53
C TRP A 76 6.05 -10.66 2.48
N TYR A 77 7.36 -10.68 2.28
CA TYR A 77 8.26 -11.44 3.12
C TYR A 77 9.37 -10.52 3.60
N PHE A 78 9.56 -10.47 4.92
CA PHE A 78 10.63 -9.70 5.56
C PHE A 78 11.63 -10.72 6.11
N ILE A 79 12.87 -10.62 5.66
CA ILE A 79 13.98 -11.41 6.20
C ILE A 79 14.73 -10.50 7.15
N SER A 80 14.79 -10.89 8.42
CA SER A 80 15.68 -10.29 9.42
C SER A 80 17.07 -10.88 9.32
#